data_AF-A0A1Z5SHE2-F1
#
_entry.id   AF-A0A1Z5SHE2-F1
#
_cell.length_a   1.000
_cell.length_b   1.000
_cell.length_c   1.000
_cell.angle_alpha   90.00
_cell.angle_beta   90.00
_cell.angle_gamma   90.00
#
_symmetry.space_group_name_H-M   'P 1'
#
loop_
_entity.id
_entity.type
_entity.pdbx_description
1 polymer ?
#
loop_
_entity_poly.entity_id
_entity_poly.type
_entity_poly.pdbx_seq_one_letter_code
_entity_poly.pdbx_strand_id
1 'polypeptide(L)'
;MYMTYNKTLLIAIVCACTGMNACAQPKKAATPKIGSTHVRLIECSEQTTLPGRPEMEPTTQKRMLIVWKSKTPPHQIFWRGQDGWTDCVIAKARKNNNKQPKYEFGENWYDAEQISPEKVKRGDTLELTLMYGGKNTIPDEVTPAMKNRIFFKTEKSQWMFLPVNTCKKRPDIAMP
;
A
#
# COMPACT_ATOMS: atom_id res chain seq x y z
N MET A 1 -17.51 -77.25 -48.26
CA MET A 1 -17.63 -75.78 -48.43
C MET A 1 -17.56 -75.18 -47.04
N TYR A 2 -16.59 -74.28 -46.80
CA TYR A 2 -16.01 -74.00 -45.49
C TYR A 2 -16.99 -73.39 -44.47
N MET A 3 -16.99 -73.96 -43.27
CA MET A 3 -17.51 -73.38 -42.03
C MET A 3 -16.67 -72.17 -41.61
N THR A 4 -17.33 -71.06 -41.40
CA THR A 4 -16.91 -69.90 -40.61
C THR A 4 -16.66 -70.29 -39.14
N TYR A 5 -15.54 -69.86 -38.56
CA TYR A 5 -15.45 -69.69 -37.11
C TYR A 5 -14.62 -68.45 -36.72
N ASN A 6 -15.21 -67.73 -35.76
CA ASN A 6 -14.92 -66.39 -35.30
C ASN A 6 -13.52 -66.24 -34.68
N LYS A 7 -12.82 -65.15 -35.04
CA LYS A 7 -11.74 -64.60 -34.22
C LYS A 7 -12.29 -63.40 -33.44
N THR A 8 -12.59 -63.66 -32.18
CA THR A 8 -12.96 -62.67 -31.16
C THR A 8 -11.82 -61.65 -31.01
N LEU A 9 -12.06 -60.42 -31.46
CA LEU A 9 -11.13 -59.30 -31.29
C LEU A 9 -11.35 -58.68 -29.91
N LEU A 10 -10.31 -58.70 -29.07
CA LEU A 10 -10.26 -58.09 -27.75
C LEU A 10 -10.43 -56.57 -27.84
N ILE A 11 -11.45 -56.03 -27.17
CA ILE A 11 -11.67 -54.60 -27.00
C ILE A 11 -10.74 -54.11 -25.87
N ALA A 12 -9.67 -53.40 -26.24
CA ALA A 12 -8.84 -52.67 -25.29
C ALA A 12 -9.53 -51.32 -24.99
N ILE A 13 -10.11 -51.20 -23.79
CA ILE A 13 -10.61 -49.93 -23.27
C ILE A 13 -9.41 -49.07 -22.88
N VAL A 14 -9.00 -48.18 -23.79
CA VAL A 14 -8.07 -47.10 -23.48
C VAL A 14 -8.80 -46.09 -22.61
N CYS A 15 -8.63 -46.20 -21.29
CA CYS A 15 -9.07 -45.20 -20.33
C CYS A 15 -8.18 -43.96 -20.50
N ALA A 16 -8.55 -43.09 -21.43
CA ALA A 16 -7.94 -41.78 -21.58
C ALA A 16 -8.36 -40.92 -20.38
N CYS A 17 -7.58 -40.98 -19.30
CA CYS A 17 -7.58 -39.96 -18.26
C CYS A 17 -7.04 -38.67 -18.87
N THR A 18 -7.84 -37.98 -19.67
CA THR A 18 -7.65 -36.57 -19.97
C THR A 18 -7.92 -35.81 -18.67
N GLY A 19 -6.90 -35.80 -17.81
CA GLY A 19 -6.84 -34.89 -16.67
C GLY A 19 -7.13 -33.50 -17.21
N MET A 20 -8.30 -32.98 -16.87
CA MET A 20 -8.63 -31.59 -17.10
C MET A 20 -7.60 -30.80 -16.30
N ASN A 21 -6.50 -30.42 -16.94
CA ASN A 21 -5.71 -29.28 -16.52
C ASN A 21 -6.65 -28.09 -16.66
N ALA A 22 -7.51 -27.90 -15.65
CA ALA A 22 -8.12 -26.63 -15.37
C ALA A 22 -6.94 -25.71 -15.06
N CYS A 23 -6.38 -25.13 -16.12
CA CYS A 23 -5.51 -23.97 -16.03
C CYS A 23 -6.33 -22.94 -15.27
N ALA A 24 -6.12 -22.86 -13.95
CA ALA A 24 -6.64 -21.80 -13.13
C ALA A 24 -6.13 -20.51 -13.79
N GLN A 25 -6.99 -19.85 -14.56
CA GLN A 25 -6.64 -18.59 -15.18
C GLN A 25 -6.25 -17.67 -14.02
N PRO A 26 -5.02 -17.14 -13.98
CA PRO A 26 -4.62 -16.23 -12.93
C PRO A 26 -5.64 -15.10 -12.92
N LYS A 27 -6.37 -14.98 -11.80
CA LYS A 27 -7.40 -13.96 -11.59
C LYS A 27 -6.74 -12.62 -11.93
N LYS A 28 -7.14 -11.99 -13.04
CA LYS A 28 -6.56 -10.73 -13.48
C LYS A 28 -6.56 -9.77 -12.30
N ALA A 29 -5.38 -9.33 -11.87
CA ALA A 29 -5.22 -8.38 -10.79
C ALA A 29 -6.15 -7.18 -11.06
N ALA A 30 -7.06 -6.90 -10.13
CA ALA A 30 -8.03 -5.83 -10.30
C ALA A 30 -7.29 -4.49 -10.33
N THR A 31 -7.41 -3.74 -11.43
CA THR A 31 -6.74 -2.45 -11.55
C THR A 31 -7.21 -1.50 -10.45
N PRO A 32 -6.30 -1.00 -9.60
CA PRO A 32 -6.66 -0.06 -8.55
C PRO A 32 -7.31 1.20 -9.13
N LYS A 33 -8.30 1.77 -8.42
CA LYS A 33 -8.99 3.00 -8.85
C LYS A 33 -8.46 4.23 -8.10
N ILE A 34 -8.57 5.42 -8.71
CA ILE A 34 -8.25 6.67 -8.02
C ILE A 34 -9.26 6.87 -6.88
N GLY A 35 -8.76 7.07 -5.66
CA GLY A 35 -9.54 7.17 -4.44
C GLY A 35 -9.79 8.59 -3.92
N SER A 36 -9.77 9.61 -4.79
CA SER A 36 -9.88 11.04 -4.41
C SER A 36 -11.19 11.43 -3.68
N THR A 37 -12.23 10.60 -3.82
CA THR A 37 -13.49 10.71 -3.06
C THR A 37 -13.38 10.19 -1.63
N HIS A 38 -12.41 9.32 -1.35
CA HIS A 38 -12.20 8.65 -0.05
C HIS A 38 -11.08 9.28 0.77
N VAL A 39 -10.12 9.92 0.11
CA VAL A 39 -8.99 10.57 0.74
C VAL A 39 -8.57 11.81 -0.06
N ARG A 40 -8.02 12.81 0.62
CA ARG A 40 -7.40 13.98 -0.01
C ARG A 40 -6.01 14.19 0.58
N LEU A 41 -5.02 14.41 -0.27
CA LEU A 41 -3.69 14.84 0.14
C LEU A 41 -3.75 16.33 0.52
N ILE A 42 -3.24 16.66 1.70
CA ILE A 42 -3.02 18.04 2.16
C ILE A 42 -1.59 18.44 1.83
N GLU A 43 -0.63 17.62 2.27
CA GLU A 43 0.80 17.90 2.14
C GLU A 43 1.56 16.58 2.01
N CYS A 44 2.63 16.59 1.21
CA CYS A 44 3.72 15.64 1.34
C CYS A 44 4.99 16.44 1.61
N SER A 45 5.78 16.00 2.59
CA SER A 45 7.08 16.60 2.87
C SER A 45 8.13 15.53 3.14
N GLU A 46 9.38 15.89 2.82
CA GLU A 46 10.55 15.05 3.01
C GLU A 46 11.60 15.84 3.79
N GLN A 47 12.27 15.18 4.72
CA GLN A 47 13.36 15.78 5.49
C GLN A 47 14.50 14.77 5.58
N THR A 48 15.71 15.25 5.30
CA THR A 48 16.91 14.43 5.43
C THR A 48 17.61 14.74 6.74
N THR A 49 17.92 13.69 7.50
CA THR A 49 18.79 13.75 8.66
C THR A 49 20.21 13.38 8.21
N LEU A 50 21.13 14.34 8.35
CA LEU A 50 22.56 14.12 8.14
C LEU A 50 23.17 13.54 9.42
N PRO A 51 23.93 12.45 9.33
CA PRO A 51 24.53 11.85 10.51
C PRO A 51 25.70 12.69 11.03
N GLY A 52 25.95 12.64 12.34
CA GLY A 52 27.12 13.28 12.95
C GLY A 52 28.44 12.54 12.67
N ARG A 53 28.37 11.36 12.03
CA ARG A 53 29.53 10.53 11.71
C ARG A 53 29.68 10.34 10.19
N PRO A 54 30.88 10.56 9.62
CA PRO A 54 31.09 10.48 8.17
C PRO A 54 30.81 9.12 7.53
N GLU A 55 30.92 8.03 8.29
CA GLU A 55 30.70 6.66 7.80
C GLU A 55 29.23 6.25 7.69
N MET A 56 28.31 7.06 8.22
CA MET A 56 26.88 6.77 8.19
C MET A 56 26.21 7.46 7.00
N GLU A 57 25.22 6.79 6.41
CA GLU A 57 24.42 7.35 5.32
C GLU A 57 23.31 8.27 5.83
N PRO A 58 23.00 9.38 5.13
CA PRO A 58 21.84 10.21 5.42
C PRO A 58 20.53 9.43 5.38
N THR A 59 19.62 9.74 6.30
CA THR A 59 18.29 9.12 6.35
C THR A 59 17.24 10.13 5.94
N THR A 60 16.45 9.82 4.90
CA THR A 60 15.33 10.68 4.48
C THR A 60 14.01 10.13 5.00
N GLN A 61 13.30 10.95 5.78
CA GLN A 61 11.95 10.66 6.24
C GLN A 61 10.93 11.37 5.37
N LYS A 62 9.89 10.63 4.98
CA LYS A 62 8.72 11.17 4.28
C LYS A 62 7.52 11.17 5.21
N ARG A 63 6.79 12.28 5.26
CA ARG A 63 5.48 12.35 5.90
C ARG A 63 4.44 12.88 4.93
N MET A 64 3.24 12.35 5.05
CA MET A 64 2.09 12.75 4.23
C MET A 64 0.93 13.08 5.15
N LEU A 65 0.36 14.27 4.99
CA LEU A 65 -0.88 14.67 5.65
C LEU A 65 -2.04 14.45 4.69
N ILE A 66 -3.05 13.72 5.15
CA ILE A 66 -4.26 13.43 4.38
C ILE A 66 -5.52 13.78 5.18
N VAL A 67 -6.60 14.12 4.50
CA VAL A 67 -7.96 14.10 5.08
C VAL A 67 -8.64 12.81 4.68
N TRP A 68 -9.11 12.04 5.65
CA TRP A 68 -9.95 10.89 5.40
C TRP A 68 -11.39 11.34 5.12
N LYS A 69 -11.92 11.02 3.93
CA LYS A 69 -13.27 11.43 3.49
C LYS A 69 -14.28 10.29 3.48
N SER A 70 -13.82 9.05 3.50
CA SER A 70 -14.67 7.87 3.54
C SER A 70 -15.43 7.77 4.86
N LYS A 71 -16.66 7.24 4.82
CA LYS A 71 -17.45 6.91 6.02
C LYS A 71 -16.91 5.65 6.71
N THR A 72 -16.26 4.76 5.97
CA THR A 72 -15.63 3.54 6.48
C THR A 72 -14.16 3.81 6.78
N PRO A 73 -13.62 3.33 7.91
CA PRO A 73 -12.20 3.46 8.22
C PRO A 73 -11.32 2.77 7.16
N PRO A 74 -10.04 3.18 7.03
CA PRO A 74 -9.08 2.42 6.27
C PRO A 74 -8.84 1.08 6.96
N HIS A 75 -8.72 0.03 6.17
CA HIS A 75 -8.27 -1.27 6.65
C HIS A 75 -6.75 -1.40 6.52
N GLN A 76 -6.20 -0.94 5.39
CA GLN A 76 -4.76 -0.91 5.13
C GLN A 76 -4.41 0.37 4.37
N ILE A 77 -3.23 0.94 4.68
CA ILE A 77 -2.63 2.07 3.97
C ILE A 77 -1.15 1.76 3.75
N PHE A 78 -0.70 1.90 2.51
CA PHE A 78 0.67 1.66 2.09
C PHE A 78 1.17 2.83 1.24
N TRP A 79 2.48 3.01 1.24
CA TRP A 79 3.19 3.85 0.29
C TRP A 79 3.88 2.97 -0.75
N ARG A 80 3.73 3.31 -2.03
CA ARG A 80 4.56 2.74 -3.10
C ARG A 80 5.57 3.79 -3.56
N GLY A 81 6.77 3.73 -3.02
CA GLY A 81 7.90 4.58 -3.40
C GLY A 81 8.60 4.10 -4.67
N GLN A 82 9.80 4.59 -4.93
CA GLN A 82 10.66 4.03 -5.97
C GLN A 82 11.15 2.64 -5.58
N ASP A 83 11.62 2.52 -4.34
CA ASP A 83 12.38 1.36 -3.84
C ASP A 83 11.50 0.18 -3.45
N GLY A 84 10.19 0.40 -3.36
CA GLY A 84 9.28 -0.67 -3.02
C GLY A 84 8.02 -0.16 -2.37
N TRP A 85 7.38 -1.10 -1.70
CA TRP A 85 6.24 -0.84 -0.85
C TRP A 85 6.70 -0.62 0.59
N THR A 86 5.98 0.23 1.29
CA THR A 86 6.28 0.58 2.67
C THR A 86 4.99 0.75 3.43
N ASP A 87 4.94 0.17 4.62
CA ASP A 87 3.83 0.37 5.55
C ASP A 87 3.75 1.82 6.00
N CYS A 88 2.52 2.29 6.21
CA CYS A 88 2.29 3.59 6.82
C CYS A 88 1.79 3.41 8.25
N VAL A 89 2.50 3.99 9.22
CA VAL A 89 1.92 4.26 10.54
C VAL A 89 0.96 5.44 10.41
N ILE A 90 -0.19 5.31 11.04
CA ILE A 90 -1.25 6.32 11.04
C ILE A 90 -1.22 7.04 12.38
N ALA A 91 -1.10 8.35 12.34
CA ALA A 91 -1.35 9.21 13.49
C ALA A 91 -2.46 10.20 13.18
N LYS A 92 -3.29 10.51 14.16
CA LYS A 92 -4.30 11.55 14.05
C LYS A 92 -3.64 12.89 14.32
N ALA A 93 -3.62 13.75 13.31
CA ALA A 93 -3.12 15.10 13.40
C ALA A 93 -4.22 16.02 13.96
N ARG A 94 -3.89 16.79 14.99
CA ARG A 94 -4.77 17.81 15.58
C ARG A 94 -4.03 19.13 15.63
N LYS A 95 -4.74 20.22 15.34
CA LYS A 95 -4.17 21.56 15.46
C LYS A 95 -3.58 21.72 16.86
N ASN A 96 -2.30 22.08 16.92
CA ASN A 96 -1.65 22.38 18.18
C ASN A 96 -2.04 23.81 18.57
N ASN A 97 -2.60 23.97 19.77
CA ASN A 97 -2.96 25.28 20.31
C ASN A 97 -1.80 25.93 21.09
N ASN A 98 -0.71 25.20 21.33
CA ASN A 98 0.52 25.70 21.92
C ASN A 98 1.42 26.33 20.85
N LYS A 99 2.17 27.35 21.24
CA LYS A 99 3.08 28.11 20.36
C LYS A 99 4.39 27.37 20.02
N GLN A 100 4.64 26.21 20.62
CA GLN A 100 5.83 25.39 20.35
C GLN A 100 5.41 23.96 19.97
N PRO A 101 5.96 23.41 18.88
CA PRO A 101 5.61 22.11 18.39
C PRO A 101 6.36 21.05 19.19
N LYS A 102 5.75 19.88 19.36
CA LYS A 102 6.49 18.70 19.81
C LYS A 102 7.39 18.12 18.71
N TYR A 103 7.12 18.45 17.44
CA TYR A 103 7.84 17.96 16.27
C TYR A 103 8.08 19.08 15.24
N GLU A 104 9.33 19.28 14.81
CA GLU A 104 9.75 20.31 13.84
C GLU A 104 9.46 19.93 12.36
N PHE A 105 8.51 19.02 12.12
CA PHE A 105 8.22 18.56 10.77
C PHE A 105 6.97 19.27 10.22
N GLY A 106 7.17 20.26 9.35
CA GLY A 106 6.09 20.94 8.64
C GLY A 106 5.99 22.44 8.90
N GLU A 107 5.10 23.10 8.16
CA GLU A 107 4.77 24.53 8.31
C GLU A 107 3.59 24.79 9.23
N ASN A 108 2.79 23.76 9.49
CA ASN A 108 1.61 23.82 10.31
C ASN A 108 1.88 23.13 11.64
N TRP A 109 1.71 23.85 12.74
CA TRP A 109 1.87 23.33 14.09
C TRP A 109 0.72 22.37 14.40
N TYR A 110 1.00 21.06 14.46
CA TYR A 110 0.03 20.05 14.88
C TYR A 110 0.65 19.03 15.81
N ASP A 111 -0.17 18.48 16.68
CA ASP A 111 0.16 17.31 17.47
C ASP A 111 -0.32 16.07 16.74
N ALA A 112 0.50 15.03 16.72
CA ALA A 112 0.18 13.75 16.12
C ALA A 112 0.13 12.68 17.22
N GLU A 113 -0.99 11.96 17.29
CA GLU A 113 -1.19 10.83 18.19
C GLU A 113 -1.36 9.57 17.36
N GLN A 114 -0.49 8.57 17.53
CA GLN A 114 -0.62 7.30 16.81
C GLN A 114 -1.97 6.65 17.13
N ILE A 115 -2.70 6.24 16.09
CA ILE A 115 -3.98 5.56 16.23
C ILE A 115 -4.01 4.30 15.38
N SER A 116 -4.87 3.36 15.77
CA SER A 116 -5.15 2.19 14.97
C SER A 116 -6.13 2.52 13.82
N PRO A 117 -6.05 1.84 12.65
CA PRO A 117 -6.85 2.16 11.47
C PRO A 117 -8.37 2.21 11.73
N GLU A 118 -8.88 1.33 12.59
CA GLU A 118 -10.30 1.24 12.94
C GLU A 118 -10.83 2.45 13.73
N LYS A 119 -9.95 3.26 14.32
CA LYS A 119 -10.33 4.49 15.05
C LYS A 119 -10.45 5.72 14.14
N VAL A 120 -10.02 5.63 12.88
CA VAL A 120 -10.09 6.73 11.91
C VAL A 120 -11.55 7.03 11.56
N LYS A 121 -11.93 8.31 11.64
CA LYS A 121 -13.28 8.77 11.28
C LYS A 121 -13.24 9.66 10.05
N ARG A 122 -14.39 9.76 9.37
CA ARG A 122 -14.59 10.74 8.29
C ARG A 122 -14.29 12.15 8.81
N GLY A 123 -13.49 12.90 8.06
CA GLY A 123 -13.06 14.26 8.39
C GLY A 123 -11.75 14.31 9.17
N ASP A 124 -11.25 13.18 9.68
CA ASP A 124 -9.97 13.18 10.40
C ASP A 124 -8.82 13.56 9.47
N THR A 125 -7.92 14.39 10.00
CA THR A 125 -6.62 14.63 9.39
C THR A 125 -5.63 13.61 9.95
N LEU A 126 -4.95 12.90 9.06
CA LEU A 126 -4.03 11.83 9.40
C LEU A 126 -2.63 12.19 8.90
N GLU A 127 -1.64 12.00 9.76
CA GLU A 127 -0.25 11.89 9.37
C GLU A 127 0.06 10.43 9.03
N LEU A 128 0.66 10.22 7.87
CA LEU A 128 1.21 8.94 7.44
C LEU A 128 2.74 9.03 7.49
N THR A 129 3.35 8.16 8.28
CA THR A 129 4.80 8.03 8.40
C THR A 129 5.23 6.66 7.90
N LEU A 130 6.27 6.64 7.07
CA LEU A 130 6.77 5.41 6.45
C LEU A 130 7.53 4.56 7.47
N MET A 131 7.19 3.27 7.57
CA MET A 131 7.96 2.29 8.33
C MET A 131 8.82 1.43 7.41
N TYR A 132 10.11 1.75 7.38
CA TYR A 132 11.11 0.93 6.69
C TYR A 132 11.39 -0.35 7.49
N GLY A 133 11.51 -1.50 6.79
CA GLY A 133 11.72 -2.81 7.42
C GLY A 133 10.44 -3.54 7.87
N GLY A 134 9.26 -3.05 7.46
CA GLY A 134 7.99 -3.74 7.67
C GLY A 134 7.94 -5.11 6.97
N LYS A 135 7.27 -6.09 7.59
CA LYS A 135 7.11 -7.46 7.07
C LYS A 135 5.79 -7.65 6.29
N ASN A 136 5.01 -6.59 6.08
CA ASN A 136 3.68 -6.75 5.50
C ASN A 136 3.76 -7.11 4.01
N THR A 137 3.13 -8.23 3.67
CA THR A 137 3.00 -8.68 2.29
C THR A 137 2.04 -7.76 1.54
N ILE A 138 2.53 -7.20 0.45
CA ILE A 138 1.70 -6.44 -0.48
C ILE A 138 0.76 -7.43 -1.15
N PRO A 139 -0.54 -7.13 -1.30
CA PRO A 139 -1.42 -8.02 -2.04
C PRO A 139 -1.03 -8.07 -3.52
N ASP A 140 -0.99 -9.29 -4.07
CA ASP A 140 -0.70 -9.59 -5.49
C ASP A 140 -1.61 -8.84 -6.48
N GLU A 141 -2.72 -8.31 -5.98
CA GLU A 141 -3.75 -7.59 -6.73
C GLU A 141 -3.29 -6.21 -7.23
N VAL A 142 -2.15 -5.67 -6.76
CA VAL A 142 -1.68 -4.35 -7.17
C VAL A 142 -0.49 -4.43 -8.13
N THR A 143 -0.66 -3.91 -9.35
CA THR A 143 0.40 -3.85 -10.36
C THR A 143 1.62 -3.03 -9.87
N PRO A 144 2.85 -3.57 -9.91
CA PRO A 144 4.06 -2.93 -9.37
C PRO A 144 4.48 -1.59 -10.00
N ALA A 145 3.95 -1.24 -11.18
CA ALA A 145 4.39 -0.11 -12.00
C ALA A 145 3.96 1.27 -11.46
N MET A 146 3.01 1.33 -10.53
CA MET A 146 2.40 2.57 -10.08
C MET A 146 3.15 3.18 -8.89
N LYS A 147 4.27 3.87 -9.18
CA LYS A 147 5.13 4.53 -8.18
C LYS A 147 4.59 5.89 -7.72
N ASN A 148 5.08 6.33 -6.56
CA ASN A 148 4.75 7.59 -5.88
C ASN A 148 3.27 7.75 -5.56
N ARG A 149 2.67 6.73 -4.92
CA ARG A 149 1.25 6.72 -4.58
C ARG A 149 1.00 6.16 -3.19
N ILE A 150 -0.02 6.70 -2.54
CA ILE A 150 -0.62 6.09 -1.35
C ILE A 150 -1.65 5.08 -1.85
N PHE A 151 -1.49 3.81 -1.49
CA PHE A 151 -2.46 2.77 -1.74
C PHE A 151 -3.25 2.50 -0.47
N PHE A 152 -4.55 2.30 -0.61
CA PHE A 152 -5.40 2.01 0.52
C PHE A 152 -6.64 1.22 0.12
N LYS A 153 -7.24 0.55 1.10
CA LYS A 153 -8.57 -0.03 0.98
C LYS A 153 -9.33 0.15 2.29
N THR A 154 -10.64 0.11 2.19
CA THR A 154 -11.55 -0.12 3.30
C THR A 154 -11.90 -1.61 3.35
N GLU A 155 -12.58 -2.07 4.39
CA GLU A 155 -12.91 -3.49 4.60
C GLU A 155 -13.60 -4.15 3.39
N LYS A 156 -14.46 -3.42 2.67
CA LYS A 156 -15.27 -3.96 1.56
C LYS A 156 -14.94 -3.35 0.20
N SER A 157 -13.88 -2.54 0.09
CA SER A 157 -13.52 -1.90 -1.17
C SER A 157 -12.39 -2.65 -1.88
N GLN A 158 -12.36 -2.53 -3.21
CA GLN A 158 -11.17 -2.80 -3.99
C GLN A 158 -10.02 -1.86 -3.60
N TRP A 159 -8.79 -2.22 -3.98
CA TRP A 159 -7.64 -1.33 -3.84
C TRP A 159 -7.88 0.00 -4.56
N MET A 160 -7.57 1.07 -3.85
CA MET A 160 -7.58 2.43 -4.38
C MET A 160 -6.20 3.05 -4.21
N PHE A 161 -5.95 4.11 -4.96
CA PHE A 161 -4.73 4.89 -4.81
C PHE A 161 -4.98 6.39 -4.84
N LEU A 162 -4.07 7.13 -4.22
CA LEU A 162 -3.96 8.57 -4.30
C LEU A 162 -2.56 8.92 -4.86
N PRO A 163 -2.47 9.59 -6.02
CA PRO A 163 -1.18 10.06 -6.53
C PRO A 163 -0.56 11.10 -5.61
N VAL A 164 0.75 10.99 -5.39
CA VAL A 164 1.56 12.01 -4.71
C VAL A 164 2.57 12.54 -5.73
N ASN A 165 2.20 13.65 -6.37
CA ASN A 165 2.97 14.19 -7.50
C ASN A 165 4.23 14.93 -7.05
N THR A 166 4.17 15.61 -5.90
CA THR A 166 5.28 16.41 -5.36
C THR A 166 5.31 16.29 -3.85
N CYS A 167 6.52 16.27 -3.30
CA CYS A 167 6.78 16.39 -1.87
C CYS A 167 7.69 17.59 -1.64
N LYS A 168 7.37 18.41 -0.65
CA LYS A 168 8.17 19.58 -0.29
C LYS A 168 9.40 19.13 0.50
N LYS A 169 10.59 19.41 -0.02
CA LYS A 169 11.83 19.23 0.75
C LYS A 169 11.87 20.25 1.90
N ARG A 170 12.08 19.77 3.11
CA ARG A 170 12.31 20.55 4.32
C ARG A 170 13.82 20.73 4.56
N PRO A 171 14.24 21.71 5.37
CA PRO A 171 15.64 21.87 5.75
C PRO A 171 16.19 20.58 6.37
N ASP A 172 17.41 20.22 5.99
CA ASP A 172 18.08 19.04 6.49
C ASP A 172 18.42 19.24 7.98
N ILE A 173 18.33 18.17 8.78
CA ILE A 173 18.68 18.18 10.20
C ILE A 173 20.06 17.56 10.35
N ALA A 174 21.02 18.30 10.93
CA ALA A 174 22.27 17.72 11.36
C ALA A 174 22.07 17.02 12.72
N MET A 175 22.39 15.73 12.80
CA MET A 175 22.59 15.10 14.09
C MET A 175 23.89 15.62 14.71
N PRO A 176 23.88 15.97 16.01
CA PRO A 176 25.09 16.30 16.74
C PRO A 176 26.04 15.10 16.87
#